data_AF-A0A0S8JBC9-F1
#
_entry.id   AF-A0A0S8JBC9-F1
#
_cell.length_a   1.000
_cell.length_b   1.000
_cell.length_c   1.000
_cell.angle_alpha   90.00
_cell.angle_beta   90.00
_cell.angle_gamma   90.00
#
_symmetry.space_group_name_H-M   'P 1'
#
loop_
_entity.id
_entity.type
_entity.pdbx_description
1 polymer ?
#
loop_
_entity_poly.entity_id
_entity_poly.type
_entity_poly.pdbx_seq_one_letter_code
_entity_poly.pdbx_strand_id
1 'polypeptide(L)'
;MFQPVIDKNDPLLNSILILIMSIGILNLHPDIRLVNDHVKRYPKIQVQDVYKLLYQGEFGVKHIIDNPEAARAYLDKELEQSAADSSEPLWEYISSDSTMVRIHLRPFNAGHYNPEHLWEAMVKTAESVDGDTTRFEEHWRIFMQGIAKGLLPFSEDIAKDFWKDVENAGYPAVHHSPQYNEAYSPAYRVIGADYIEHALDKSRQGELDPQAPDK
;
A
#
# COMPACT_ATOMS: atom_id res chain seq x y z
N MET A 1 11.41 53.49 2.97
CA MET A 1 11.27 52.02 3.07
C MET A 1 9.79 51.69 3.00
N PHE A 2 9.30 51.14 1.90
CA PHE A 2 7.98 50.54 1.81
C PHE A 2 8.13 49.06 2.14
N GLN A 3 7.56 48.60 3.25
CA GLN A 3 7.33 47.17 3.44
C GLN A 3 5.94 46.86 2.89
N PRO A 4 5.80 45.94 1.92
CA PRO A 4 4.48 45.54 1.44
C PRO A 4 3.77 44.78 2.55
N VAL A 5 2.58 45.24 2.92
CA VAL A 5 1.65 44.52 3.79
C VAL A 5 1.03 43.42 2.94
N ILE A 6 1.48 42.19 3.11
CA ILE A 6 0.90 41.03 2.42
C ILE A 6 -0.42 40.68 3.12
N ASP A 7 -1.53 40.83 2.41
CA ASP A 7 -2.84 40.36 2.88
C ASP A 7 -2.90 38.83 2.74
N LYS A 8 -3.01 38.14 3.88
CA LYS A 8 -3.07 36.67 3.93
C LYS A 8 -4.39 36.10 3.40
N ASN A 9 -5.39 36.94 3.14
CA ASN A 9 -6.68 36.53 2.60
C ASN A 9 -6.81 36.81 1.10
N ASP A 10 -5.74 37.23 0.42
CA ASP A 10 -5.76 37.48 -1.01
C ASP A 10 -5.99 36.16 -1.79
N PRO A 11 -7.09 36.04 -2.57
CA PRO A 11 -7.40 34.84 -3.34
C PRO A 11 -6.37 34.53 -4.43
N LEU A 12 -5.65 35.53 -4.97
CA LEU A 12 -4.53 35.31 -5.89
C LEU A 12 -3.33 34.71 -5.17
N LEU A 13 -3.01 35.21 -3.97
CA LEU A 13 -1.92 34.67 -3.15
C LEU A 13 -2.20 33.22 -2.74
N ASN A 14 -3.45 32.91 -2.37
CA ASN A 14 -3.91 31.55 -2.07
C ASN A 14 -3.85 30.64 -3.30
N SER A 15 -4.27 31.14 -4.46
CA SER A 15 -4.20 30.38 -5.73
C SER A 15 -2.76 30.09 -6.15
N ILE A 16 -1.85 31.05 -5.99
CA ILE A 16 -0.41 30.88 -6.24
C ILE A 16 0.20 29.88 -5.27
N LEU A 17 -0.17 29.95 -3.98
CA LEU A 17 0.32 29.02 -2.97
C LEU A 17 -0.17 27.58 -3.24
N ILE A 18 -1.45 27.42 -3.61
CA ILE A 18 -2.01 26.13 -4.04
C ILE A 18 -1.29 25.61 -5.29
N LEU A 19 -1.01 26.47 -6.27
CA LEU A 19 -0.32 26.10 -7.50
C LEU A 19 1.14 25.67 -7.23
N ILE A 20 1.87 26.40 -6.37
CA ILE A 20 3.24 26.06 -5.96
C ILE A 20 3.25 24.76 -5.15
N MET A 21 2.31 24.57 -4.22
CA MET A 21 2.18 23.30 -3.50
C MET A 21 1.85 22.14 -4.45
N SER A 22 0.97 22.35 -5.44
CA SER A 22 0.60 21.34 -6.43
C SER A 22 1.76 20.97 -7.35
N ILE A 23 2.56 21.96 -7.78
CA ILE A 23 3.79 21.74 -8.56
C ILE A 23 4.86 21.04 -7.70
N GLY A 24 4.98 21.41 -6.42
CA GLY A 24 5.89 20.76 -5.47
C GLY A 24 5.53 19.28 -5.25
N ILE A 25 4.23 18.96 -5.15
CA ILE A 25 3.71 17.59 -5.01
C ILE A 25 3.97 16.77 -6.29
N LEU A 26 3.81 17.35 -7.48
CA LEU A 26 4.10 16.70 -8.76
C LEU A 26 5.59 16.36 -8.97
N ASN A 27 6.50 17.06 -8.29
CA ASN A 27 7.95 16.84 -8.38
C ASN A 27 8.53 16.01 -7.22
N LEU A 28 7.69 15.47 -6.33
CA LEU A 28 8.16 14.55 -5.29
C LEU A 28 8.62 13.23 -5.92
N HIS A 29 9.69 12.67 -5.37
CA HIS A 29 10.09 11.32 -5.70
C HIS A 29 8.91 10.36 -5.50
N PRO A 30 8.65 9.40 -6.42
CA PRO A 30 7.51 8.48 -6.31
C PRO A 30 7.36 7.82 -4.93
N ASP A 31 8.43 7.37 -4.29
CA ASP A 31 8.39 6.81 -2.93
C ASP A 31 7.92 7.84 -1.88
N ILE A 32 8.39 9.08 -1.95
CA ILE A 32 7.98 10.14 -1.01
C ILE A 32 6.49 10.45 -1.20
N ARG A 33 6.00 10.43 -2.44
CA ARG A 33 4.57 10.61 -2.75
C ARG A 33 3.76 9.44 -2.17
N LEU A 34 4.17 8.20 -2.44
CA LEU A 34 3.53 6.99 -1.90
C LEU A 34 3.42 7.04 -0.37
N VAL A 35 4.52 7.34 0.33
CA VAL A 35 4.53 7.43 1.80
C VAL A 35 3.63 8.56 2.27
N ASN A 36 3.65 9.73 1.62
CA ASN A 36 2.76 10.84 1.98
C ASN A 36 1.29 10.50 1.82
N ASP A 37 0.92 9.77 0.78
CA ASP A 37 -0.47 9.35 0.58
C ASP A 37 -0.92 8.38 1.69
N HIS A 38 -0.02 7.51 2.15
CA HIS A 38 -0.26 6.64 3.31
C HIS A 38 -0.30 7.41 4.63
N VAL A 39 0.55 8.42 4.83
CA VAL A 39 0.50 9.29 6.01
C VAL A 39 -0.84 10.03 6.10
N LYS A 40 -1.36 10.52 4.97
CA LYS A 40 -2.67 11.18 4.92
C LYS A 40 -3.82 10.21 5.24
N ARG A 41 -3.78 9.00 4.68
CA ARG A 41 -4.81 7.97 4.89
C ARG A 41 -4.74 7.37 6.29
N TYR A 42 -3.53 7.21 6.83
CA TYR A 42 -3.25 6.57 8.11
C TYR A 42 -2.43 7.50 9.03
N PRO A 43 -3.04 8.53 9.65
CA PRO A 43 -2.31 9.51 10.49
C PRO A 43 -1.51 8.93 11.68
N LYS A 44 -1.88 7.72 12.14
CA LYS A 44 -1.18 6.94 13.18
C LYS A 44 -0.04 6.03 12.67
N ILE A 45 0.30 6.10 11.38
CA ILE A 45 1.39 5.34 10.78
C ILE A 45 2.73 5.61 11.48
N GLN A 46 3.50 4.56 11.76
CA GLN A 46 4.83 4.64 12.34
C GLN A 46 5.90 4.25 11.32
N VAL A 47 7.18 4.47 11.65
CA VAL A 47 8.30 4.10 10.78
C VAL A 47 8.27 2.60 10.40
N GLN A 48 7.94 1.73 11.36
CA GLN A 48 7.78 0.29 11.14
C GLN A 48 6.73 -0.03 10.07
N ASP A 49 5.65 0.75 10.00
CA ASP A 49 4.58 0.55 9.02
C ASP A 49 5.00 1.03 7.63
N VAL A 50 5.85 2.07 7.55
CA VAL A 50 6.47 2.50 6.30
C VAL A 50 7.48 1.46 5.80
N TYR A 51 8.30 0.90 6.70
CA TYR A 51 9.16 -0.23 6.36
C TYR A 51 8.34 -1.37 5.77
N LYS A 52 7.26 -1.77 6.45
CA LYS A 52 6.38 -2.83 5.98
C LYS A 52 5.75 -2.50 4.63
N LEU A 53 5.35 -1.25 4.40
CA LEU A 53 4.80 -0.78 3.12
C LEU A 53 5.81 -0.98 1.99
N LEU A 54 7.02 -0.45 2.14
CA LEU A 54 8.08 -0.57 1.13
C LEU A 54 8.49 -2.05 0.94
N TYR A 55 8.55 -2.81 2.03
CA TYR A 55 8.90 -4.23 2.00
C TYR A 55 7.88 -5.03 1.20
N GLN A 56 6.58 -4.82 1.44
CA GLN A 56 5.53 -5.50 0.67
C GLN A 56 5.49 -5.04 -0.79
N GLY A 57 5.79 -3.77 -1.06
CA GLY A 57 5.90 -3.25 -2.43
C GLY A 57 7.07 -3.89 -3.20
N GLU A 58 8.17 -4.22 -2.53
CA GLU A 58 9.35 -4.81 -3.16
C GLU A 58 9.31 -6.34 -3.22
N PHE A 59 8.97 -7.00 -2.12
CA PHE A 59 9.07 -8.46 -1.96
C PHE A 59 7.72 -9.19 -2.12
N GLY A 60 6.60 -8.46 -2.19
CA GLY A 60 5.27 -9.06 -2.35
C GLY A 60 4.88 -10.02 -1.22
N VAL A 61 4.33 -11.17 -1.59
CA VAL A 61 3.75 -12.20 -0.69
C VAL A 61 4.46 -13.55 -0.81
N LYS A 62 5.80 -13.53 -0.83
CA LYS A 62 6.64 -14.71 -1.09
C LYS A 62 6.35 -15.93 -0.20
N HIS A 63 5.89 -15.72 1.04
CA HIS A 63 5.56 -16.79 1.98
C HIS A 63 4.33 -17.65 1.61
N ILE A 64 3.52 -17.26 0.62
CA ILE A 64 2.35 -18.05 0.20
C ILE A 64 2.77 -19.39 -0.44
N ILE A 65 3.88 -19.39 -1.18
CA ILE A 65 4.28 -20.54 -2.01
C ILE A 65 4.76 -21.72 -1.15
N ASP A 66 5.32 -21.47 0.03
CA ASP A 66 5.89 -22.52 0.89
C ASP A 66 4.82 -23.47 1.44
N ASN A 67 3.58 -22.99 1.66
CA ASN A 67 2.45 -23.80 2.09
C ASN A 67 1.11 -23.23 1.58
N PRO A 68 0.73 -23.54 0.32
CA PRO A 68 -0.45 -22.97 -0.30
C PRO A 68 -1.76 -23.33 0.42
N GLU A 69 -1.88 -24.56 0.94
CA GLU A 69 -3.09 -25.00 1.66
C GLU A 69 -3.30 -24.19 2.95
N ALA A 70 -2.24 -24.00 3.74
CA ALA A 70 -2.32 -23.20 4.96
C ALA A 70 -2.57 -21.71 4.64
N ALA A 71 -1.94 -21.18 3.60
CA ALA A 71 -2.15 -19.80 3.16
C ALA A 71 -3.60 -19.58 2.67
N ARG A 72 -4.17 -20.55 1.96
CA ARG A 72 -5.58 -20.51 1.54
C ARG A 72 -6.53 -20.55 2.73
N ALA A 73 -6.34 -21.50 3.65
CA ALA A 73 -7.17 -21.59 4.86
C ALA A 73 -7.09 -20.31 5.71
N TYR A 74 -5.93 -19.64 5.73
CA TYR A 74 -5.76 -18.36 6.41
C TYR A 74 -6.50 -17.22 5.71
N LEU A 75 -6.50 -17.17 4.37
CA LEU A 75 -7.33 -16.22 3.60
C LEU A 75 -8.82 -16.43 3.88
N ASP A 76 -9.31 -17.67 3.78
CA ASP A 76 -10.72 -17.98 3.99
C ASP A 76 -11.17 -17.55 5.40
N LYS A 77 -10.36 -17.85 6.42
CA LYS A 77 -10.63 -17.43 7.81
C LYS A 77 -10.65 -15.91 7.96
N GLU A 78 -9.71 -15.18 7.35
CA GLU A 78 -9.71 -13.72 7.42
C GLU A 78 -10.93 -13.10 6.72
N LEU A 79 -11.35 -13.66 5.59
CA LEU A 79 -12.56 -13.22 4.89
C LEU A 79 -13.81 -13.47 5.75
N GLU A 80 -13.91 -14.61 6.43
CA GLU A 80 -15.01 -14.89 7.37
C GLU A 80 -15.02 -13.93 8.58
N GLN A 81 -13.84 -13.52 9.07
CA GLN A 81 -13.70 -12.63 10.21
C GLN A 81 -13.81 -11.14 9.86
N SER A 82 -13.61 -10.79 8.59
CA SER A 82 -13.67 -9.41 8.11
C SER A 82 -15.11 -8.97 7.91
N ALA A 83 -15.61 -8.13 8.82
CA ALA A 83 -16.93 -7.52 8.67
C ALA A 83 -17.03 -6.76 7.34
N ALA A 84 -18.12 -6.97 6.59
CA ALA A 84 -18.38 -6.24 5.36
C ALA A 84 -18.54 -4.75 5.66
N ASP A 85 -17.67 -3.93 5.08
CA ASP A 85 -17.69 -2.48 5.21
C ASP A 85 -17.07 -1.84 3.96
N SER A 86 -17.75 -0.85 3.39
CA SER A 86 -17.31 -0.10 2.20
C SER A 86 -16.75 1.30 2.53
N SER A 87 -16.44 1.56 3.79
CA SER A 87 -15.93 2.87 4.25
C SER A 87 -14.47 3.12 3.85
N GLU A 88 -13.68 2.06 3.68
CA GLU A 88 -12.30 2.11 3.20
C GLU A 88 -12.23 1.79 1.69
N PRO A 89 -11.21 2.29 0.95
CA PRO A 89 -11.08 1.98 -0.46
C PRO A 89 -10.93 0.48 -0.69
N LEU A 90 -11.43 -0.02 -1.82
CA LEU A 90 -11.33 -1.44 -2.15
C LEU A 90 -9.88 -1.91 -2.31
N TRP A 91 -9.01 -1.02 -2.78
CA TRP A 91 -7.59 -1.30 -2.94
C TRP A 91 -6.74 -0.03 -2.85
N GLU A 92 -5.44 -0.20 -2.58
CA GLU A 92 -4.44 0.88 -2.57
C GLU A 92 -3.10 0.42 -3.16
N TYR A 93 -2.38 1.30 -3.86
CA TYR A 93 -1.00 1.04 -4.28
C TYR A 93 -0.06 0.99 -3.09
N ILE A 94 0.92 0.09 -3.14
CA ILE A 94 1.96 -0.05 -2.11
C ILE A 94 3.38 -0.01 -2.66
N SER A 95 3.53 0.14 -3.97
CA SER A 95 4.82 0.37 -4.63
C SER A 95 4.76 1.67 -5.42
N SER A 96 5.91 2.33 -5.54
CA SER A 96 5.99 3.67 -6.11
C SER A 96 5.92 3.69 -7.65
N ASP A 97 6.19 2.54 -8.27
CA ASP A 97 6.03 2.22 -9.68
C ASP A 97 4.60 1.72 -10.02
N SER A 98 3.70 1.64 -9.03
CA SER A 98 2.31 1.20 -9.20
C SER A 98 2.13 -0.25 -9.68
N THR A 99 3.12 -1.11 -9.42
CA THR A 99 3.08 -2.54 -9.78
C THR A 99 2.45 -3.42 -8.70
N MET A 100 2.35 -2.94 -7.46
CA MET A 100 1.83 -3.71 -6.33
C MET A 100 0.72 -2.97 -5.60
N VAL A 101 -0.31 -3.70 -5.17
CA VAL A 101 -1.45 -3.18 -4.42
C VAL A 101 -1.80 -4.04 -3.21
N ARG A 102 -2.52 -3.44 -2.25
CA ARG A 102 -3.31 -4.13 -1.23
C ARG A 102 -4.78 -4.12 -1.63
N ILE A 103 -5.45 -5.27 -1.59
CA ILE A 103 -6.90 -5.42 -1.65
C ILE A 103 -7.44 -5.46 -0.22
N HIS A 104 -8.32 -4.52 0.14
CA HIS A 104 -8.93 -4.45 1.46
C HIS A 104 -10.09 -5.45 1.57
N LEU A 105 -10.04 -6.33 2.59
CA LEU A 105 -10.96 -7.47 2.69
C LEU A 105 -12.38 -7.07 3.10
N ARG A 106 -12.54 -5.99 3.87
CA ARG A 106 -13.87 -5.50 4.28
C ARG A 106 -14.71 -4.99 3.10
N PRO A 107 -14.19 -4.09 2.24
CA PRO A 107 -14.91 -3.67 1.03
C PRO A 107 -14.97 -4.79 0.00
N PHE A 108 -14.00 -5.71 0.00
CA PHE A 108 -14.07 -6.91 -0.84
C PHE A 108 -15.29 -7.77 -0.48
N ASN A 109 -15.52 -8.03 0.81
CA ASN A 109 -16.69 -8.74 1.31
C ASN A 109 -17.99 -7.97 1.03
N ALA A 110 -18.01 -6.66 1.25
CA ALA A 110 -19.17 -5.81 0.96
C ALA A 110 -19.54 -5.81 -0.54
N GLY A 111 -18.55 -5.95 -1.42
CA GLY A 111 -18.74 -6.04 -2.86
C GLY A 111 -19.16 -7.43 -3.35
N HIS A 112 -19.12 -8.45 -2.49
CA HIS A 112 -19.37 -9.86 -2.84
C HIS A 112 -18.47 -10.36 -3.98
N TYR A 113 -17.19 -9.99 -3.95
CA TYR A 113 -16.19 -10.49 -4.90
C TYR A 113 -15.83 -11.95 -4.61
N ASN A 114 -15.32 -12.66 -5.62
CA ASN A 114 -15.04 -14.09 -5.49
C ASN A 114 -13.69 -14.33 -4.80
N PRO A 115 -13.65 -14.99 -3.61
CA PRO A 115 -12.41 -15.32 -2.91
C PRO A 115 -11.42 -16.13 -3.74
N GLU A 116 -11.91 -16.97 -4.66
CA GLU A 116 -11.06 -17.79 -5.52
C GLU A 116 -10.20 -16.92 -6.45
N HIS A 117 -10.79 -15.85 -7.01
CA HIS A 117 -10.03 -14.99 -7.91
C HIS A 117 -8.98 -14.16 -7.17
N LEU A 118 -9.28 -13.73 -5.94
CA LEU A 118 -8.29 -13.09 -5.07
C LEU A 118 -7.15 -14.06 -4.74
N TRP A 119 -7.48 -15.32 -4.43
CA TRP A 119 -6.48 -16.35 -4.18
C TRP A 119 -5.58 -16.59 -5.40
N GLU A 120 -6.16 -16.78 -6.58
CA GLU A 120 -5.40 -16.96 -7.83
C GLU A 120 -4.50 -15.77 -8.13
N ALA A 121 -4.98 -14.54 -7.90
CA ALA A 121 -4.18 -13.33 -8.04
C ALA A 121 -3.00 -13.31 -7.07
N MET A 122 -3.20 -13.71 -5.80
CA MET A 122 -2.13 -13.83 -4.81
C MET A 122 -1.06 -14.86 -5.22
N VAL A 123 -1.48 -16.03 -5.71
CA VAL A 123 -0.56 -17.08 -6.18
C VAL A 123 0.27 -16.58 -7.37
N LYS A 124 -0.39 -16.05 -8.41
CA LYS A 124 0.30 -15.50 -9.59
C LYS A 124 1.26 -14.36 -9.23
N THR A 125 0.89 -13.53 -8.26
CA THR A 125 1.76 -12.48 -7.74
C THR A 125 3.01 -13.07 -7.11
N ALA A 126 2.86 -14.04 -6.20
CA ALA A 126 3.98 -14.67 -5.52
C ALA A 126 4.96 -15.36 -6.49
N GLU A 127 4.45 -15.92 -7.59
CA GLU A 127 5.27 -16.56 -8.64
C GLU A 127 6.03 -15.55 -9.50
N SER A 128 5.49 -14.34 -9.66
CA SER A 128 6.03 -13.31 -10.56
C SER A 128 6.97 -12.31 -9.90
N VAL A 129 6.89 -12.14 -8.57
CA VAL A 129 7.67 -11.15 -7.83
C VAL A 129 8.94 -11.77 -7.27
N ASP A 130 10.08 -11.33 -7.81
CA ASP A 130 11.38 -11.55 -7.19
C ASP A 130 11.90 -10.22 -6.63
N GLY A 131 11.79 -10.06 -5.31
CA GLY A 131 12.21 -8.83 -4.66
C GLY A 131 13.73 -8.68 -4.61
N ASP A 132 14.19 -7.44 -4.69
CA ASP A 132 15.61 -7.07 -4.73
C ASP A 132 15.97 -6.22 -3.51
N THR A 133 16.86 -6.75 -2.67
CA THR A 133 17.35 -6.05 -1.49
C THR A 133 18.01 -4.71 -1.84
N THR A 134 18.71 -4.60 -2.96
CA THR A 134 19.35 -3.34 -3.37
C THR A 134 18.31 -2.27 -3.68
N ARG A 135 17.22 -2.65 -4.36
CA ARG A 135 16.08 -1.75 -4.61
C ARG A 135 15.35 -1.41 -3.32
N PHE A 136 15.17 -2.38 -2.42
CA PHE A 136 14.59 -2.13 -1.11
C PHE A 136 15.38 -1.08 -0.30
N GLU A 137 16.69 -1.24 -0.23
CA GLU A 137 17.61 -0.31 0.43
C GLU A 137 17.54 1.08 -0.21
N GLU A 138 17.41 1.16 -1.53
CA GLU A 138 17.22 2.42 -2.25
C GLU A 138 15.91 3.11 -1.89
N HIS A 139 14.78 2.39 -1.86
CA HIS A 139 13.50 2.93 -1.38
C HIS A 139 13.59 3.48 0.04
N TRP A 140 14.30 2.78 0.92
CA TRP A 140 14.55 3.25 2.29
C TRP A 140 15.44 4.49 2.32
N ARG A 141 16.51 4.53 1.53
CA ARG A 141 17.39 5.70 1.40
C ARG A 141 16.61 6.94 0.97
N ILE A 142 15.67 6.78 0.04
CA ILE A 142 14.80 7.85 -0.43
C ILE A 142 13.82 8.29 0.66
N PHE A 143 13.25 7.35 1.42
CA PHE A 143 12.43 7.65 2.60
C PHE A 143 13.21 8.52 3.62
N MET A 144 14.44 8.13 3.93
CA MET A 144 15.33 8.91 4.82
C MET A 144 15.63 10.31 4.28
N GLN A 145 15.83 10.45 2.96
CA GLN A 145 15.99 11.77 2.35
C GLN A 145 14.71 12.62 2.42
N GLY A 146 13.54 11.99 2.33
CA GLY A 146 12.25 12.65 2.54
C GLY A 146 12.13 13.21 3.96
N ILE A 147 12.56 12.46 4.97
CA ILE A 147 12.62 12.93 6.36
C ILE A 147 13.59 14.11 6.51
N ALA A 148 14.84 13.94 6.05
CA ALA A 148 15.89 14.96 6.20
C ALA A 148 15.54 16.29 5.52
N LYS A 149 14.72 16.26 4.46
CA LYS A 149 14.21 17.44 3.76
C LYS A 149 12.93 18.02 4.36
N GLY A 150 12.38 17.42 5.44
CA GLY A 150 11.13 17.83 6.06
C GLY A 150 9.88 17.52 5.21
N LEU A 151 9.99 16.63 4.23
CA LEU A 151 8.89 16.25 3.34
C LEU A 151 8.04 15.10 3.88
N LEU A 152 8.54 14.40 4.90
CA LEU A 152 7.87 13.30 5.58
C LEU A 152 7.91 13.53 7.10
N PRO A 153 6.78 13.36 7.82
CA PRO A 153 6.67 13.77 9.22
C PRO A 153 7.13 12.67 10.20
N PHE A 154 8.32 12.13 9.99
CA PHE A 154 8.90 11.10 10.88
C PHE A 154 10.16 11.61 11.56
N SER A 155 10.48 11.03 12.72
CA SER A 155 11.74 11.30 13.41
C SER A 155 12.89 10.59 12.70
N GLU A 156 13.92 11.34 12.32
CA GLU A 156 15.10 10.79 11.66
C GLU A 156 15.83 9.75 12.55
N ASP A 157 15.96 10.04 13.85
CA ASP A 157 16.64 9.14 14.79
C ASP A 157 15.93 7.79 14.93
N ILE A 158 14.59 7.80 15.12
CA ILE A 158 13.78 6.58 15.17
C ILE A 158 13.92 5.77 13.88
N ALA A 159 13.97 6.44 12.72
CA ALA A 159 14.12 5.75 11.45
C ALA A 159 15.51 5.14 11.23
N LYS A 160 16.57 5.83 11.67
CA LYS A 160 17.93 5.27 11.67
C LYS A 160 18.06 4.06 12.59
N ASP A 161 17.53 4.16 13.81
CA ASP A 161 17.60 3.08 14.79
C ASP A 161 16.82 1.86 14.29
N PHE A 162 15.59 2.06 13.80
CA PHE A 162 14.80 0.97 13.23
C PHE A 162 15.49 0.32 12.04
N TRP A 163 16.07 1.10 11.12
CA TRP A 163 16.80 0.58 9.97
C TRP A 163 17.98 -0.30 10.37
N LYS A 164 18.76 0.15 11.35
CA LYS A 164 19.89 -0.60 11.88
C LYS A 164 19.44 -1.95 12.45
N ASP A 165 18.32 -1.98 13.17
CA ASP A 165 17.79 -3.22 13.74
C ASP A 165 17.38 -4.22 12.67
N VAL A 166 16.66 -3.78 11.62
CA VAL A 166 16.23 -4.66 10.52
C VAL A 166 17.40 -5.07 9.61
N GLU A 167 18.37 -4.19 9.37
CA GLU A 167 19.60 -4.50 8.62
C GLU A 167 20.39 -5.62 9.31
N ASN A 168 20.60 -5.51 10.63
CA ASN A 168 21.27 -6.55 11.42
C ASN A 168 20.51 -7.88 11.42
N ALA A 169 19.19 -7.84 11.25
CA ALA A 169 18.33 -9.02 11.16
C ALA A 169 18.16 -9.57 9.73
N GLY A 170 18.81 -8.97 8.72
CA GLY A 170 18.72 -9.40 7.32
C GLY A 170 17.41 -9.03 6.63
N TYR A 171 16.85 -7.87 6.97
CA TYR A 171 15.60 -7.32 6.42
C TYR A 171 14.40 -8.29 6.53
N PRO A 172 13.99 -8.66 7.76
CA PRO A 172 12.86 -9.57 7.94
C PRO A 172 11.54 -8.88 7.57
N ALA A 173 10.58 -9.68 7.10
CA ALA A 173 9.18 -9.24 7.06
C ALA A 173 8.69 -8.91 8.49
N VAL A 174 8.06 -7.75 8.66
CA VAL A 174 7.56 -7.29 9.97
C VAL A 174 6.03 -7.20 10.02
N HIS A 175 5.49 -7.24 11.23
CA HIS A 175 4.08 -6.90 11.48
C HIS A 175 3.88 -5.38 11.52
N HIS A 176 2.63 -4.94 11.44
CA HIS A 176 2.29 -3.53 11.70
C HIS A 176 2.59 -3.16 13.15
N SER A 177 2.85 -1.87 13.39
CA SER A 177 3.01 -1.34 14.74
C SER A 177 1.74 -1.55 15.56
N PRO A 178 1.84 -1.70 16.90
CA PRO A 178 0.66 -1.77 17.77
C PRO A 178 -0.31 -0.60 17.56
N GLN A 179 0.22 0.61 17.39
CA GLN A 179 -0.55 1.83 17.17
C GLN A 179 -1.34 1.78 15.85
N TYR A 180 -0.74 1.25 14.78
CA TYR A 180 -1.42 1.08 13.51
C TYR A 180 -2.51 0.00 13.59
N ASN A 181 -2.22 -1.12 14.24
CA ASN A 181 -3.20 -2.20 14.43
C ASN A 181 -4.41 -1.75 15.27
N GLU A 182 -4.17 -1.03 16.37
CA GLU A 182 -5.24 -0.50 17.22
C GLU A 182 -6.10 0.52 16.46
N ALA A 183 -5.48 1.40 15.67
CA ALA A 183 -6.19 2.45 14.96
C ALA A 183 -7.02 1.96 13.76
N TYR A 184 -6.54 0.93 13.03
CA TYR A 184 -7.11 0.58 11.73
C TYR A 184 -7.54 -0.89 11.59
N SER A 185 -7.07 -1.77 12.48
CA SER A 185 -7.32 -3.22 12.40
C SER A 185 -7.16 -3.74 10.96
N PRO A 186 -5.98 -3.59 10.34
CA PRO A 186 -5.80 -3.77 8.91
C PRO A 186 -6.16 -5.19 8.47
N ALA A 187 -7.00 -5.30 7.45
CA ALA A 187 -7.40 -6.56 6.83
C ALA A 187 -7.26 -6.42 5.31
N TYR A 188 -6.15 -6.91 4.77
CA TYR A 188 -5.85 -6.81 3.35
C TYR A 188 -4.99 -7.97 2.83
N ARG A 189 -4.95 -8.12 1.51
CA ARG A 189 -4.02 -9.01 0.80
C ARG A 189 -3.27 -8.27 -0.28
N VAL A 190 -2.02 -8.67 -0.50
CA VAL A 190 -1.14 -8.03 -1.48
C VAL A 190 -1.17 -8.82 -2.79
N ILE A 191 -1.35 -8.11 -3.90
CA ILE A 191 -1.30 -8.65 -5.26
C ILE A 191 -0.55 -7.70 -6.20
N GLY A 192 -0.13 -8.20 -7.35
CA GLY A 192 0.31 -7.37 -8.47
C GLY A 192 -0.86 -6.60 -9.08
N ALA A 193 -0.61 -5.37 -9.51
CA ALA A 193 -1.63 -4.46 -10.04
C ALA A 193 -2.30 -5.01 -11.31
N ASP A 194 -1.57 -5.77 -12.13
CA ASP A 194 -2.10 -6.42 -13.33
C ASP A 194 -3.20 -7.47 -13.01
N TYR A 195 -3.28 -7.93 -11.76
CA TYR A 195 -4.28 -8.91 -11.33
C TYR A 195 -5.51 -8.30 -10.64
N ILE A 196 -5.61 -6.96 -10.56
CA ILE A 196 -6.74 -6.28 -9.89
C ILE A 196 -8.08 -6.65 -10.55
N GLU A 197 -8.16 -6.57 -11.88
CA GLU A 197 -9.41 -6.85 -12.59
C GLU A 197 -9.89 -8.28 -12.32
N HIS A 198 -8.97 -9.25 -12.39
CA HIS A 198 -9.26 -10.64 -12.06
C HIS A 198 -9.70 -10.80 -10.61
N ALA A 199 -8.92 -10.28 -9.66
CA ALA A 199 -9.21 -10.38 -8.23
C ALA A 199 -10.57 -9.78 -7.85
N LEU A 200 -11.04 -8.78 -8.60
CA LEU A 200 -12.31 -8.09 -8.39
C LEU A 200 -13.43 -8.58 -9.33
N ASP A 201 -13.26 -9.74 -9.96
CA ASP A 201 -14.36 -10.41 -10.66
C ASP A 201 -15.26 -11.16 -9.66
N LYS A 202 -16.57 -11.03 -9.85
CA LYS A 202 -17.62 -11.67 -9.05
C LYS A 202 -18.08 -13.00 -9.64
N SER A 203 -17.70 -13.31 -10.88
CA SER A 203 -18.10 -14.53 -11.55
C SER A 203 -17.66 -15.75 -10.76
N ARG A 204 -18.45 -16.83 -10.79
CA ARG A 204 -18.05 -18.13 -10.24
C ARG A 204 -17.34 -18.92 -11.33
N GLN A 205 -16.27 -19.64 -10.98
CA GLN A 205 -15.65 -20.61 -11.89
C GLN A 205 -16.75 -21.54 -12.45
N GLY A 206 -17.03 -21.44 -13.75
CA GLY A 206 -18.05 -22.23 -14.44
C GLY A 206 -19.28 -21.47 -14.95
N GLU A 207 -19.48 -20.19 -14.63
CA GLU A 207 -20.47 -19.33 -15.32
C GLU A 207 -19.85 -18.75 -16.61
N LEU A 208 -19.39 -19.62 -17.51
CA LEU A 208 -19.28 -19.26 -18.92
C LEU A 208 -20.69 -19.30 -19.51
N ASP A 209 -21.09 -18.15 -20.05
CA ASP A 209 -22.34 -17.86 -20.75
C ASP A 209 -22.99 -19.08 -21.46
N PRO A 210 -24.23 -19.49 -21.11
CA PRO A 210 -24.96 -20.53 -21.84
C PRO A 210 -25.46 -20.07 -23.22
N GLN A 211 -25.14 -18.87 -23.70
CA GLN A 211 -25.46 -18.46 -25.07
C GLN A 211 -24.45 -18.99 -26.09
N ALA A 212 -24.44 -20.31 -26.27
CA ALA A 212 -24.13 -20.88 -27.57
C ALA A 212 -25.34 -20.63 -28.50
N PRO A 213 -25.20 -19.91 -29.63
CA PRO A 213 -26.18 -20.06 -30.69
C PRO A 213 -25.92 -21.41 -31.36
N ASP A 214 -26.89 -22.32 -31.27
CA ASP A 214 -26.98 -23.45 -32.20
C ASP A 214 -26.93 -22.90 -33.64
N LYS A 215 -25.85 -23.21 -34.36
CA LYS A 215 -25.78 -23.18 -35.82
C LYS A 215 -24.94 -24.33 -36.34
#